data_AF-A0A1C7NBF8-F1
#
_entry.id   AF-A0A1C7NBF8-F1
#
_cell.length_a   1.000
_cell.length_b   1.000
_cell.length_c   1.000
_cell.angle_alpha   90.00
_cell.angle_beta   90.00
_cell.angle_gamma   90.00
#
_symmetry.space_group_name_H-M   'P 1'
#
loop_
_entity.id
_entity.type
_entity.pdbx_description
1 polymer ?
#
loop_
_entity_poly.entity_id
_entity_poly.type
_entity_poly.pdbx_seq_one_letter_code
_entity_poly.pdbx_strand_id
1 'polypeptide(L)'
;MKSNINRKRKHNDRPVPCPYKRQQLESNHPEKHIKSHSFGHSQALALLQAIELNRRQKLSKRCIAHLALFVSQAWESKPCQEKVQQLYYMMNNLLDTTSMDTNEPFEVSLQNFCSNTVSTPTICPSVTLLIAISYVERLNKRYRDLKGTPGCGSRMIMVAFIMASKYIHDSLRLIVYTNTRKPLTTSYASPITPPNSPPHFCRNTNTDNDSHNETNDTIIAKSTQQPNLKHDQNISIEKSAIQDRNMRIARMEKEFLFFLNYDLSVQDPSLLVRWTHTYEDSNKQTESAYSDYTSADEGDDEMDDED
;
A
#
# COMPACT_ATOMS: atom_id res chain seq x y z
N MET A 1 4.54 -14.78 -65.64
CA MET A 1 3.66 -14.32 -64.54
C MET A 1 4.47 -14.28 -63.26
N LYS A 2 4.46 -13.17 -62.50
CA LYS A 2 5.23 -13.02 -61.26
C LYS A 2 4.33 -13.31 -60.06
N SER A 3 4.76 -14.20 -59.17
CA SER A 3 4.07 -14.55 -57.93
C SER A 3 4.37 -13.53 -56.83
N ASN A 4 3.33 -12.88 -56.29
CA ASN A 4 3.47 -11.94 -55.18
C ASN A 4 3.44 -12.67 -53.83
N ILE A 5 4.59 -12.77 -53.16
CA ILE A 5 4.72 -13.35 -51.83
C ILE A 5 4.38 -12.28 -50.78
N ASN A 6 3.17 -12.36 -50.23
CA ASN A 6 2.68 -11.38 -49.26
C ASN A 6 3.28 -11.64 -47.86
N ARG A 7 4.38 -10.95 -47.53
CA ARG A 7 5.02 -11.04 -46.19
C ARG A 7 4.22 -10.25 -45.14
N LYS A 8 3.32 -10.94 -44.42
CA LYS A 8 2.75 -10.41 -43.16
C LYS A 8 3.87 -10.16 -42.14
N ARG A 9 4.16 -8.89 -41.84
CA ARG A 9 5.08 -8.49 -40.75
C ARG A 9 4.40 -8.77 -39.42
N LYS A 10 4.92 -9.73 -38.63
CA LYS A 10 4.59 -9.84 -37.21
C LYS A 10 5.18 -8.63 -36.48
N HIS A 11 4.33 -7.73 -35.99
CA HIS A 11 4.76 -6.73 -35.02
C HIS A 11 5.14 -7.44 -33.71
N ASN A 12 6.30 -7.08 -33.16
CA ASN A 12 6.79 -7.64 -31.90
C ASN A 12 6.27 -6.77 -30.74
N ASP A 13 5.07 -7.05 -30.27
CA ASP A 13 4.56 -6.54 -28.99
C ASP A 13 5.37 -7.19 -27.86
N ARG A 14 6.53 -6.63 -27.56
CA ARG A 14 7.31 -7.00 -26.38
C ARG A 14 6.68 -6.30 -25.17
N PRO A 15 6.03 -7.01 -24.24
CA PRO A 15 5.46 -6.38 -23.06
C PRO A 15 6.56 -5.64 -22.28
N VAL A 16 6.27 -4.41 -21.86
CA VAL A 16 7.20 -3.56 -21.11
C VAL A 16 7.70 -4.35 -19.89
N PRO A 17 9.01 -4.62 -19.77
CA PRO A 17 9.51 -5.49 -18.71
C PRO A 17 9.22 -4.89 -17.34
N CYS A 18 8.56 -5.67 -16.49
CA CYS A 18 8.14 -5.31 -15.14
C CYS A 18 9.29 -4.60 -14.36
N PRO A 19 9.06 -3.41 -13.76
CA PRO A 19 10.11 -2.50 -13.30
C PRO A 19 10.92 -3.10 -12.15
N TYR A 20 10.31 -4.01 -11.40
CA TYR A 20 10.88 -4.74 -10.28
C TYR A 20 12.11 -5.61 -10.68
N LYS A 21 12.33 -5.89 -11.97
CA LYS A 21 13.61 -6.47 -12.44
C LYS A 21 14.79 -5.49 -12.32
N ARG A 22 14.56 -4.18 -12.34
CA ARG A 22 15.62 -3.15 -12.37
C ARG A 22 16.18 -2.81 -10.98
N GLN A 23 15.33 -2.81 -9.94
CA GLN A 23 15.73 -2.68 -8.51
C GLN A 23 16.66 -3.83 -8.03
N GLN A 24 16.91 -4.85 -8.86
CA GLN A 24 17.76 -5.98 -8.52
C GLN A 24 19.26 -5.74 -8.75
N LEU A 25 19.65 -4.90 -9.71
CA LEU A 25 21.06 -4.88 -10.14
C LEU A 25 21.99 -4.39 -9.02
N GLU A 26 21.48 -3.57 -8.11
CA GLU A 26 22.21 -2.95 -6.99
C GLU A 26 22.14 -3.76 -5.69
N SER A 27 21.27 -4.77 -5.59
CA SER A 27 21.02 -5.54 -4.34
C SER A 27 21.68 -6.93 -4.29
N ASN A 28 22.38 -7.35 -5.35
CA ASN A 28 22.97 -8.70 -5.46
C ASN A 28 24.37 -8.88 -4.80
N HIS A 29 24.85 -7.94 -3.97
CA HIS A 29 26.11 -8.09 -3.23
C HIS A 29 25.85 -8.38 -1.73
N PRO A 30 25.82 -9.65 -1.30
CA PRO A 30 25.43 -10.01 0.08
C PRO A 30 26.45 -9.66 1.17
N GLU A 31 27.68 -9.28 0.82
CA GLU A 31 28.77 -9.06 1.78
C GLU A 31 29.06 -7.58 2.09
N LYS A 32 28.46 -6.63 1.36
CA LYS A 32 28.73 -5.19 1.59
C LYS A 32 27.61 -4.52 2.37
N HIS A 33 27.91 -4.32 3.64
CA HIS A 33 27.23 -3.49 4.63
C HIS A 33 25.91 -4.02 5.21
N ILE A 34 26.05 -4.57 6.42
CA ILE A 34 25.19 -4.20 7.56
C ILE A 34 25.41 -2.71 7.89
N LYS A 35 25.07 -1.84 6.93
CA LYS A 35 24.56 -0.52 7.27
C LYS A 35 23.09 -0.80 7.47
N SER A 36 22.66 -0.86 8.73
CA SER A 36 21.25 -0.70 9.07
C SER A 36 20.78 0.53 8.31
N HIS A 37 20.05 0.33 7.21
CA HIS A 37 19.38 1.42 6.54
C HIS A 37 18.41 1.93 7.59
N SER A 38 18.75 3.08 8.17
CA SER A 38 17.88 3.73 9.13
C SER A 38 16.51 3.80 8.48
N PHE A 39 15.49 3.28 9.17
CA PHE A 39 14.11 3.41 8.75
C PHE A 39 13.86 4.91 8.56
N GLY A 40 13.82 5.30 7.28
CA GLY A 40 14.54 6.51 6.89
C GLY A 40 13.59 7.64 6.58
N HIS A 41 13.91 8.84 7.06
CA HIS A 41 13.20 10.05 6.61
C HIS A 41 13.25 10.17 5.07
N SER A 42 14.35 9.74 4.43
CA SER A 42 14.46 9.62 2.96
C SER A 42 13.49 8.61 2.34
N GLN A 43 13.33 7.42 2.93
CA GLN A 43 12.36 6.42 2.45
C GLN A 43 10.92 6.91 2.63
N ALA A 44 10.63 7.54 3.76
CA ALA A 44 9.33 8.16 4.01
C ALA A 44 9.02 9.27 2.99
N LEU A 45 9.97 10.15 2.69
CA LEU A 45 9.82 11.19 1.66
C LEU A 45 9.62 10.60 0.27
N ALA A 46 10.34 9.53 -0.08
CA ALA A 46 10.15 8.82 -1.36
C ALA A 46 8.75 8.18 -1.47
N LEU A 47 8.21 7.64 -0.37
CA LEU A 47 6.83 7.14 -0.30
C LEU A 47 5.80 8.26 -0.47
N LEU A 48 5.99 9.39 0.23
CA LEU A 48 5.12 10.56 0.11
C LEU A 48 5.10 11.06 -1.34
N GLN A 49 6.28 11.22 -1.96
CA GLN A 49 6.42 11.59 -3.36
C GLN A 49 5.72 10.61 -4.32
N ALA A 50 5.79 9.30 -4.06
CA ALA A 50 5.10 8.30 -4.88
C ALA A 50 3.57 8.37 -4.74
N ILE A 51 3.07 8.67 -3.54
CA ILE A 51 1.64 8.88 -3.27
C ILE A 51 1.12 10.13 -3.97
N GLU A 52 1.86 11.24 -3.88
CA GLU A 52 1.58 12.50 -4.58
C GLU A 52 1.61 12.31 -6.11
N LEU A 53 2.61 11.59 -6.62
CA LEU A 53 2.75 11.26 -8.05
C LEU A 53 1.56 10.45 -8.58
N ASN A 54 1.06 9.49 -7.79
CA ASN A 54 -0.11 8.69 -8.13
C ASN A 54 -1.43 9.50 -8.02
N ARG A 55 -1.43 10.67 -7.37
CA ARG A 55 -2.59 11.58 -7.22
C ARG A 55 -3.86 10.88 -6.73
N ARG A 56 -3.72 9.93 -5.80
CA ARG A 56 -4.81 9.04 -5.31
C ARG A 56 -5.56 8.25 -6.40
N GLN A 57 -5.04 8.16 -7.63
CA GLN A 57 -5.70 7.43 -8.73
C GLN A 57 -5.77 5.93 -8.43
N LYS A 58 -6.91 5.30 -8.72
CA LYS A 58 -7.08 3.85 -8.67
C LYS A 58 -6.31 3.20 -9.83
N LEU A 59 -5.61 2.10 -9.58
CA LEU A 59 -5.03 1.28 -10.66
C LEU A 59 -6.13 0.84 -11.64
N SER A 60 -5.80 0.77 -12.93
CA SER A 60 -6.75 0.28 -13.93
C SER A 60 -7.09 -1.18 -13.71
N LYS A 61 -8.28 -1.58 -14.18
CA LYS A 61 -8.70 -2.99 -14.22
C LYS A 61 -7.68 -3.88 -14.96
N ARG A 62 -7.04 -3.37 -16.02
CA ARG A 62 -6.03 -4.09 -16.82
C ARG A 62 -4.74 -4.30 -16.02
N CYS A 63 -4.27 -3.26 -15.33
CA CYS A 63 -3.12 -3.35 -14.43
C CYS A 63 -3.39 -4.37 -13.31
N ILE A 64 -4.54 -4.30 -12.65
CA ILE A 64 -4.89 -5.23 -11.56
C ILE A 64 -5.00 -6.67 -12.07
N ALA A 65 -5.54 -6.92 -13.27
CA ALA A 65 -5.60 -8.24 -13.87
C ALA A 65 -4.19 -8.81 -14.17
N HIS A 66 -3.28 -7.97 -14.68
CA HIS A 66 -1.87 -8.34 -14.88
C HIS A 66 -1.17 -8.66 -13.55
N LEU A 67 -1.41 -7.86 -12.50
CA LEU A 67 -0.86 -8.11 -11.16
C LEU A 67 -1.39 -9.41 -10.54
N ALA A 68 -2.69 -9.72 -10.68
CA ALA A 68 -3.27 -10.98 -10.22
C ALA A 68 -2.67 -12.20 -10.95
N LEU A 69 -2.52 -12.11 -12.28
CA LEU A 69 -1.86 -13.16 -13.08
C LEU A 69 -0.41 -13.35 -12.65
N PHE A 70 0.34 -12.26 -12.49
CA PHE A 70 1.72 -12.28 -12.01
C PHE A 70 1.86 -12.98 -10.66
N VAL A 71 1.00 -12.66 -9.68
CA VAL A 71 1.05 -13.27 -8.33
C VAL A 71 0.78 -14.77 -8.40
N SER A 72 -0.25 -15.20 -9.14
CA SER A 72 -0.57 -16.62 -9.29
C SER A 72 0.60 -17.38 -9.94
N GLN A 73 1.17 -16.86 -11.03
CA GLN A 73 2.36 -17.44 -11.67
C GLN A 73 3.61 -17.43 -10.76
N ALA A 74 3.77 -16.41 -9.92
CA ALA A 74 4.89 -16.28 -9.00
C ALA A 74 4.79 -17.25 -7.81
N TRP A 75 3.58 -17.58 -7.33
CA TRP A 75 3.40 -18.28 -6.04
C TRP A 75 2.62 -19.58 -6.08
N GLU A 76 1.95 -19.91 -7.18
CA GLU A 76 1.11 -21.10 -7.27
C GLU A 76 1.75 -22.15 -8.18
N SER A 77 1.69 -23.41 -7.77
CA SER A 77 2.29 -24.54 -8.50
C SER A 77 1.56 -24.85 -9.81
N LYS A 78 0.25 -24.57 -9.87
CA LYS A 78 -0.61 -24.74 -11.05
C LYS A 78 -1.61 -23.59 -11.12
N PRO A 79 -1.21 -22.40 -11.62
CA PRO A 79 -2.11 -21.28 -11.86
C PRO A 79 -3.33 -21.72 -12.66
N CYS A 80 -4.54 -21.40 -12.20
CA CYS A 80 -5.77 -21.65 -12.95
C CYS A 80 -6.62 -20.38 -13.05
N GLN A 81 -7.29 -20.22 -14.19
CA GLN A 81 -7.96 -18.97 -14.56
C GLN A 81 -9.02 -18.53 -13.54
N GLU A 82 -9.77 -19.48 -12.96
CA GLU A 82 -10.77 -19.21 -11.90
C GLU A 82 -10.13 -18.56 -10.66
N LYS A 83 -8.96 -19.06 -10.22
CA LYS A 83 -8.25 -18.51 -9.04
C LYS A 83 -7.55 -17.20 -9.35
N VAL A 84 -7.03 -17.02 -10.57
CA VAL A 84 -6.54 -15.71 -11.06
C VAL A 84 -7.67 -14.68 -11.06
N GLN A 85 -8.86 -15.05 -11.52
CA GLN A 85 -10.03 -14.15 -11.55
C GLN A 85 -10.54 -13.82 -10.14
N GLN A 86 -10.58 -14.80 -9.23
CA GLN A 86 -10.89 -14.57 -7.80
C GLN A 86 -9.86 -13.63 -7.15
N LEU A 87 -8.58 -13.79 -7.47
CA LEU A 87 -7.51 -12.91 -7.00
C LEU A 87 -7.64 -11.48 -7.56
N TYR A 88 -7.99 -11.33 -8.84
CA TYR A 88 -8.30 -10.04 -9.46
C TYR A 88 -9.48 -9.31 -8.77
N TYR A 89 -10.58 -10.02 -8.49
CA TYR A 89 -11.72 -9.42 -7.78
C TYR A 89 -11.34 -9.06 -6.34
N MET A 90 -10.59 -9.93 -5.65
CA MET A 90 -10.10 -9.64 -4.29
C MET A 90 -9.22 -8.38 -4.27
N MET A 91 -8.28 -8.24 -5.21
CA MET A 91 -7.45 -7.03 -5.33
C MET A 91 -8.29 -5.76 -5.60
N ASN A 92 -9.30 -5.82 -6.47
CA ASN A 92 -10.19 -4.67 -6.69
C ASN A 92 -10.96 -4.31 -5.42
N ASN A 93 -11.64 -5.28 -4.79
CA ASN A 93 -12.40 -5.07 -3.57
C ASN A 93 -11.52 -4.51 -2.44
N LEU A 94 -10.27 -4.94 -2.38
CA LEU A 94 -9.29 -4.46 -1.41
C LEU A 94 -8.96 -2.98 -1.67
N LEU A 95 -8.71 -2.57 -2.92
CA LEU A 95 -8.52 -1.16 -3.27
C LEU A 95 -9.75 -0.30 -2.91
N ASP A 96 -10.96 -0.79 -3.18
CA ASP A 96 -12.20 -0.06 -2.93
C ASP A 96 -12.52 0.05 -1.43
N THR A 97 -12.37 -1.03 -0.66
CA THR A 97 -12.70 -1.07 0.78
C THR A 97 -11.63 -0.46 1.69
N THR A 98 -10.42 -0.22 1.18
CA THR A 98 -9.33 0.40 1.95
C THR A 98 -8.99 1.82 1.53
N SER A 99 -9.75 2.43 0.61
CA SER A 99 -9.60 3.85 0.29
C SER A 99 -10.10 4.73 1.43
N MET A 100 -9.37 5.81 1.71
CA MET A 100 -9.91 6.96 2.43
C MET A 100 -10.82 7.79 1.50
N ASP A 101 -11.55 8.75 2.07
CA ASP A 101 -12.36 9.68 1.29
C ASP A 101 -11.48 10.50 0.32
N THR A 102 -11.91 10.56 -0.94
CA THR A 102 -11.24 11.30 -2.00
C THR A 102 -11.70 12.76 -2.10
N ASN A 103 -12.80 13.12 -1.44
CA ASN A 103 -13.31 14.50 -1.40
C ASN A 103 -12.53 15.41 -0.45
N GLU A 104 -11.88 14.84 0.58
CA GLU A 104 -11.01 15.57 1.48
C GLU A 104 -9.69 16.02 0.80
N PRO A 105 -9.15 17.23 1.11
CA PRO A 105 -7.82 17.65 0.70
C PRO A 105 -6.72 16.66 1.08
N PHE A 106 -5.61 16.66 0.33
CA PHE A 106 -4.56 15.64 0.48
C PHE A 106 -3.97 15.61 1.89
N GLU A 107 -3.65 16.79 2.40
CA GLU A 107 -3.00 17.06 3.68
C GLU A 107 -3.89 16.69 4.86
N VAL A 108 -5.20 16.90 4.74
CA VAL A 108 -6.19 16.59 5.78
C VAL A 108 -6.27 15.07 5.97
N SER A 109 -6.47 14.30 4.90
CA SER A 109 -6.52 12.84 5.04
C SER A 109 -5.14 12.25 5.39
N LEU A 110 -4.03 12.91 5.04
CA LEU A 110 -2.68 12.52 5.49
C LEU A 110 -2.52 12.68 7.00
N GLN A 111 -2.99 13.80 7.55
CA GLN A 111 -2.99 14.04 9.00
C GLN A 111 -3.93 13.07 9.72
N ASN A 112 -5.13 12.83 9.19
CA ASN A 112 -6.07 11.83 9.72
C ASN A 112 -5.44 10.43 9.71
N PHE A 113 -4.85 10.01 8.58
CA PHE A 113 -4.18 8.71 8.44
C PHE A 113 -3.06 8.52 9.47
N CYS A 114 -2.19 9.52 9.67
CA CYS A 114 -1.07 9.44 10.60
C CYS A 114 -1.47 9.58 12.09
N SER A 115 -2.69 10.07 12.36
CA SER A 115 -3.23 10.21 13.72
C SER A 115 -3.96 8.95 14.19
N ASN A 116 -4.39 8.09 13.26
CA ASN A 116 -5.06 6.83 13.57
C ASN A 116 -4.10 5.82 14.22
N THR A 117 -4.67 4.89 14.98
CA THR A 117 -3.94 3.74 15.54
C THR A 117 -3.90 2.54 14.59
N VAL A 118 -4.69 2.58 13.51
CA VAL A 118 -4.85 1.49 12.54
C VAL A 118 -4.42 1.99 11.17
N SER A 119 -3.53 1.24 10.51
CA SER A 119 -2.97 1.56 9.20
C SER A 119 -3.93 1.32 8.02
N THR A 120 -5.21 1.07 8.28
CA THR A 120 -6.29 0.89 7.29
C THR A 120 -7.55 1.60 7.80
N PRO A 121 -8.26 2.41 6.99
CA PRO A 121 -8.05 2.68 5.56
C PRO A 121 -6.72 3.40 5.25
N THR A 122 -6.30 3.37 3.99
CA THR A 122 -5.01 3.91 3.51
C THR A 122 -5.23 5.11 2.61
N ILE A 123 -4.32 6.08 2.65
CA ILE A 123 -4.40 7.30 1.81
C ILE A 123 -4.23 7.01 0.31
N CYS A 124 -3.62 5.89 -0.07
CA CYS A 124 -3.45 5.51 -1.47
C CYS A 124 -3.35 3.99 -1.68
N PRO A 125 -4.49 3.28 -1.75
CA PRO A 125 -4.51 1.82 -1.88
C PRO A 125 -3.72 1.30 -3.08
N SER A 126 -3.71 2.04 -4.19
CA SER A 126 -2.94 1.73 -5.40
C SER A 126 -1.45 1.57 -5.11
N VAL A 127 -0.84 2.55 -4.44
CA VAL A 127 0.59 2.54 -4.07
C VAL A 127 0.86 1.44 -3.04
N THR A 128 -0.05 1.25 -2.07
CA THR A 128 0.03 0.15 -1.11
C THR A 128 0.03 -1.22 -1.78
N LEU A 129 -0.81 -1.44 -2.81
CA LEU A 129 -0.85 -2.68 -3.57
C LEU A 129 0.43 -2.89 -4.41
N LEU A 130 0.97 -1.85 -5.04
CA LEU A 130 2.25 -1.94 -5.77
C LEU A 130 3.41 -2.31 -4.84
N ILE A 131 3.44 -1.74 -3.63
CA ILE A 131 4.43 -2.09 -2.60
C ILE A 131 4.23 -3.53 -2.14
N ALA A 132 2.99 -3.97 -1.91
CA ALA A 132 2.68 -5.37 -1.59
C ALA A 132 3.17 -6.35 -2.68
N ILE A 133 2.95 -6.02 -3.96
CA ILE A 133 3.47 -6.80 -5.10
C ILE A 133 5.00 -6.84 -5.07
N SER A 134 5.68 -5.73 -4.74
CA SER A 134 7.15 -5.71 -4.62
C SER A 134 7.65 -6.70 -3.55
N TYR A 135 6.95 -6.83 -2.42
CA TYR A 135 7.28 -7.81 -1.40
C TYR A 135 7.09 -9.25 -1.89
N VAL A 136 5.95 -9.54 -2.54
CA VAL A 136 5.63 -10.85 -3.10
C VAL A 136 6.66 -11.27 -4.16
N GLU A 137 7.17 -10.32 -4.94
CA GLU A 137 8.20 -10.54 -5.95
C GLU A 137 9.60 -10.72 -5.34
N ARG A 138 9.97 -9.94 -4.31
CA ARG A 138 11.18 -10.15 -3.49
C ARG A 138 11.22 -11.54 -2.87
N LEU A 139 10.10 -12.01 -2.32
CA LEU A 139 9.97 -13.36 -1.77
C LEU A 139 10.12 -14.44 -2.86
N ASN A 140 9.44 -14.31 -4.02
CA ASN A 140 9.54 -15.28 -5.11
C ASN A 140 10.98 -15.37 -5.65
N LYS A 141 11.73 -14.26 -5.67
CA LYS A 141 13.15 -14.25 -6.06
C LYS A 141 14.04 -15.06 -5.11
N ARG A 142 13.77 -15.00 -3.80
CA ARG A 142 14.51 -15.70 -2.73
C ARG A 142 14.11 -17.18 -2.60
N TYR A 143 12.84 -17.50 -2.82
CA TYR A 143 12.26 -18.83 -2.63
C TYR A 143 11.57 -19.34 -3.91
N ARG A 144 12.29 -19.36 -5.04
CA ARG A 144 11.72 -19.65 -6.38
C ARG A 144 10.99 -20.99 -6.45
N ASP A 145 11.51 -22.00 -5.77
CA ASP A 145 11.00 -23.37 -5.75
C ASP A 145 9.83 -23.56 -4.76
N LEU A 146 9.61 -22.58 -3.87
CA LEU A 146 8.51 -22.60 -2.92
C LEU A 146 7.22 -22.15 -3.63
N LYS A 147 6.47 -23.12 -4.15
CA LYS A 147 5.13 -22.91 -4.72
C LYS A 147 4.05 -23.45 -3.80
N GLY A 148 3.01 -22.65 -3.57
CA GLY A 148 1.82 -23.07 -2.85
C GLY A 148 0.79 -23.77 -3.73
N THR A 149 -0.32 -24.16 -3.10
CA THR A 149 -1.52 -24.67 -3.78
C THR A 149 -2.28 -23.54 -4.49
N PRO A 150 -3.06 -23.83 -5.55
CA PRO A 150 -3.87 -22.82 -6.24
C PRO A 150 -4.81 -22.07 -5.28
N GLY A 151 -4.87 -20.74 -5.40
CA GLY A 151 -5.58 -19.85 -4.48
C GLY A 151 -4.76 -19.40 -3.25
N CYS A 152 -3.52 -19.86 -3.06
CA CYS A 152 -2.67 -19.34 -1.98
C CYS A 152 -2.28 -17.87 -2.21
N GLY A 153 -2.25 -17.40 -3.46
CA GLY A 153 -1.92 -16.03 -3.84
C GLY A 153 -2.81 -14.99 -3.15
N SER A 154 -4.08 -15.32 -2.89
CA SER A 154 -5.02 -14.44 -2.18
C SER A 154 -4.60 -14.18 -0.73
N ARG A 155 -4.15 -15.21 0.00
CA ARG A 155 -3.64 -15.03 1.37
C ARG A 155 -2.31 -14.29 1.37
N MET A 156 -1.44 -14.60 0.41
CA MET A 156 -0.15 -13.92 0.24
C MET A 156 -0.35 -12.41 0.02
N ILE A 157 -1.26 -12.01 -0.86
CA ILE A 157 -1.53 -10.59 -1.16
C ILE A 157 -2.23 -9.86 -0.01
N MET A 158 -3.18 -10.49 0.68
CA MET A 158 -3.79 -9.90 1.88
C MET A 158 -2.74 -9.55 2.93
N VAL A 159 -1.82 -10.48 3.24
CA VAL A 159 -0.77 -10.26 4.24
C VAL A 159 0.25 -9.23 3.74
N ALA A 160 0.71 -9.34 2.49
CA ALA A 160 1.62 -8.38 1.89
C ALA A 160 1.06 -6.95 1.88
N PHE A 161 -0.24 -6.79 1.63
CA PHE A 161 -0.91 -5.49 1.66
C PHE A 161 -1.02 -4.94 3.08
N ILE A 162 -1.43 -5.74 4.07
CA ILE A 162 -1.47 -5.30 5.47
C ILE A 162 -0.08 -4.84 5.94
N MET A 163 0.98 -5.56 5.56
CA MET A 163 2.36 -5.16 5.85
C MET A 163 2.79 -3.90 5.10
N ALA A 164 2.35 -3.70 3.86
CA ALA A 164 2.59 -2.48 3.11
C ALA A 164 1.86 -1.28 3.74
N SER A 165 0.60 -1.43 4.15
CA SER A 165 -0.18 -0.41 4.85
C SER A 165 0.52 0.05 6.13
N LYS A 166 0.97 -0.90 6.96
CA LYS A 166 1.72 -0.61 8.21
C LYS A 166 3.02 0.13 7.92
N TYR A 167 3.80 -0.36 6.96
CA TYR A 167 5.04 0.29 6.54
C TYR A 167 4.83 1.74 6.07
N ILE A 168 3.82 2.00 5.24
CA ILE A 168 3.50 3.35 4.75
C ILE A 168 3.03 4.23 5.91
N HIS A 169 2.12 3.73 6.75
CA HIS A 169 1.61 4.44 7.91
C HIS A 169 2.72 4.92 8.84
N ASP A 170 3.60 4.01 9.27
CA ASP A 170 4.67 4.33 10.21
C ASP A 170 5.72 5.25 9.57
N SER A 171 5.97 5.10 8.26
CA SER A 171 6.84 6.00 7.49
C SER A 171 6.29 7.43 7.40
N LEU A 172 5.02 7.60 7.05
CA LEU A 172 4.41 8.93 6.92
C LEU A 172 4.24 9.61 8.28
N ARG A 173 3.91 8.82 9.32
CA ARG A 173 3.81 9.28 10.71
C ARG A 173 5.15 9.83 11.23
N LEU A 174 6.28 9.27 10.79
CA LEU A 174 7.61 9.82 11.06
C LEU A 174 7.78 11.25 10.49
N ILE A 175 7.29 11.54 9.28
CA ILE A 175 7.35 12.88 8.68
C ILE A 175 6.47 13.87 9.45
N VAL A 176 5.22 13.49 9.75
CA VAL A 176 4.27 14.38 10.44
C VAL A 176 4.81 14.75 11.83
N TYR A 177 5.39 13.81 12.57
CA TYR A 177 6.00 14.12 13.87
C TYR A 177 7.31 14.91 13.79
N THR A 178 8.16 14.71 12.79
CA THR A 178 9.40 15.51 12.67
C THR A 178 9.13 16.94 12.23
N ASN A 179 8.10 17.18 11.40
CA ASN A 179 7.69 18.53 11.02
C ASN A 179 6.96 19.27 12.14
N THR A 180 6.03 18.62 12.86
CA THR A 180 5.29 19.26 13.97
C THR A 180 6.17 19.61 15.18
N ARG A 181 7.32 18.94 15.36
CA ARG A 181 8.29 19.26 16.43
C ARG A 181 9.28 20.39 16.10
N LYS A 182 9.12 21.10 14.98
CA LYS A 182 9.85 22.35 14.70
C LYS A 182 9.02 23.60 15.04
N PRO A 183 8.93 23.94 16.32
CA PRO A 183 9.11 25.33 16.72
C PRO A 183 10.22 25.49 17.79
N LEU A 184 10.65 26.74 17.97
CA LEU A 184 11.71 27.25 18.85
C LEU A 184 13.16 27.24 18.31
N THR A 185 13.86 28.34 18.65
CA THR A 185 15.27 28.68 18.42
C THR A 185 15.79 28.76 16.98
N THR A 186 15.20 29.65 16.17
CA THR A 186 16.06 30.64 15.49
C THR A 186 15.96 31.92 16.30
N SER A 187 17.00 32.20 17.09
CA SER A 187 17.14 33.46 17.81
C SER A 187 17.23 34.60 16.78
N TYR A 188 16.22 35.46 16.73
CA TYR A 188 16.42 36.79 16.18
C TYR A 188 17.35 37.51 17.14
N ALA A 189 18.61 37.65 16.74
CA ALA A 189 19.56 38.49 17.45
C ALA A 189 19.09 39.94 17.38
N SER A 190 18.43 40.41 18.44
CA SER A 190 18.19 41.83 18.66
C SER A 190 19.52 42.59 18.61
N PRO A 191 19.57 43.81 18.05
CA PRO A 191 20.79 44.59 18.03
C PRO A 191 21.35 44.81 19.44
N ILE A 192 22.67 44.66 19.57
CA ILE A 192 23.39 44.77 20.84
C ILE A 192 23.29 46.22 21.36
N THR A 193 22.72 46.41 22.55
CA THR A 193 22.93 47.59 23.38
C THR A 193 23.71 47.21 24.65
N PRO A 194 24.63 48.08 25.12
CA PRO A 194 25.63 47.73 26.14
C PRO A 194 25.07 47.67 27.57
N PRO A 195 25.78 47.02 28.51
CA PRO A 195 25.24 46.66 29.82
C PRO A 195 25.41 47.77 30.87
N ASN A 196 24.35 47.99 31.66
CA ASN A 196 24.45 48.60 32.99
C ASN A 196 23.93 47.60 34.03
N SER A 197 24.68 47.42 35.12
CA SER A 197 24.38 46.48 36.22
C SER A 197 23.86 47.23 37.48
N PRO A 198 23.75 46.62 38.67
CA PRO A 198 22.46 46.25 39.28
C PRO A 198 22.13 47.05 40.57
N PRO A 199 21.00 46.77 41.26
CA PRO A 199 21.15 46.26 42.63
C PRO A 199 20.06 45.29 43.18
N HIS A 200 20.53 44.21 43.83
CA HIS A 200 20.19 43.70 45.18
C HIS A 200 18.76 43.44 45.75
N PHE A 201 18.66 42.27 46.44
CA PHE A 201 17.72 41.86 47.53
C PHE A 201 16.22 41.71 47.18
N CYS A 202 15.39 40.80 47.74
CA CYS A 202 15.42 39.81 48.85
C CYS A 202 14.59 38.56 48.42
N ARG A 203 14.86 37.28 48.78
CA ARG A 203 14.84 36.54 50.07
C ARG A 203 13.45 35.98 50.50
N ASN A 204 13.47 34.73 51.02
CA ASN A 204 12.43 33.89 51.67
C ASN A 204 11.43 33.21 50.69
N THR A 205 11.11 31.90 50.68
CA THR A 205 11.12 30.69 51.58
C THR A 205 9.70 30.23 51.92
N ASN A 206 9.55 28.90 52.14
CA ASN A 206 8.42 28.15 52.76
C ASN A 206 7.47 27.43 51.76
N THR A 207 7.51 26.08 51.70
CA THR A 207 6.64 25.06 52.39
C THR A 207 5.22 24.96 51.78
N ASP A 208 4.51 23.82 51.73
CA ASP A 208 4.72 22.42 52.13
C ASP A 208 3.59 21.56 51.50
N ASN A 209 3.75 20.23 51.44
CA ASN A 209 2.66 19.21 51.38
C ASN A 209 1.68 19.32 50.15
N ASP A 210 0.67 18.50 49.86
CA ASP A 210 0.21 17.12 50.18
C ASP A 210 -0.74 16.69 49.00
N SER A 211 -1.14 15.45 48.71
CA SER A 211 -0.81 14.11 49.25
C SER A 211 -1.14 13.01 48.20
N HIS A 212 -1.24 11.75 48.64
CA HIS A 212 -1.77 10.59 47.92
C HIS A 212 -3.27 10.69 47.52
N ASN A 213 -3.67 9.96 46.47
CA ASN A 213 -4.47 8.74 46.68
C ASN A 213 -4.60 7.84 45.45
N GLU A 214 -4.27 6.56 45.66
CA GLU A 214 -4.85 5.43 44.92
C GLU A 214 -6.27 5.18 45.47
N THR A 215 -7.18 4.67 44.64
CA THR A 215 -8.25 3.78 45.14
C THR A 215 -8.77 2.90 44.01
N ASN A 216 -8.38 1.62 44.02
CA ASN A 216 -9.27 0.57 43.50
C ASN A 216 -10.40 0.41 44.50
N ASP A 217 -11.64 0.20 44.06
CA ASP A 217 -12.50 -0.68 44.83
C ASP A 217 -13.55 -1.43 44.02
N THR A 218 -13.84 -2.64 44.51
CA THR A 218 -14.87 -3.56 44.03
C THR A 218 -16.05 -3.47 44.99
N ILE A 219 -17.31 -3.66 44.56
CA ILE A 219 -18.33 -4.38 45.38
C ILE A 219 -19.65 -4.70 44.62
N ILE A 220 -19.89 -6.01 44.48
CA ILE A 220 -21.12 -6.78 44.74
C ILE A 220 -22.48 -6.35 44.14
N ALA A 221 -22.93 -7.22 43.23
CA ALA A 221 -24.28 -7.60 42.81
C ALA A 221 -25.50 -7.30 43.73
N LYS A 222 -26.64 -7.03 43.07
CA LYS A 222 -27.95 -7.59 43.47
C LYS A 222 -28.65 -8.25 42.28
N SER A 223 -29.13 -9.48 42.51
CA SER A 223 -29.96 -10.26 41.59
C SER A 223 -31.43 -9.81 41.66
N THR A 224 -32.18 -9.89 40.55
CA THR A 224 -33.58 -10.39 40.50
C THR A 224 -34.05 -10.59 39.05
N GLN A 225 -34.35 -11.86 38.73
CA GLN A 225 -35.31 -12.39 37.73
C GLN A 225 -35.13 -12.11 36.21
N GLN A 226 -34.92 -13.24 35.52
CA GLN A 226 -35.17 -13.54 34.10
C GLN A 226 -36.68 -13.43 33.73
N PRO A 227 -37.09 -13.28 32.45
CA PRO A 227 -36.61 -14.14 31.34
C PRO A 227 -36.43 -13.53 29.94
N ASN A 228 -35.27 -13.77 29.31
CA ASN A 228 -35.17 -14.18 27.90
C ASN A 228 -33.80 -14.79 27.51
N LEU A 229 -33.52 -16.02 27.96
CA LEU A 229 -32.27 -16.74 27.69
C LEU A 229 -32.19 -17.31 26.25
N LYS A 230 -32.00 -16.45 25.23
CA LYS A 230 -31.58 -16.89 23.88
C LYS A 230 -30.59 -15.97 23.15
N HIS A 231 -30.19 -14.81 23.70
CA HIS A 231 -29.35 -13.86 22.96
C HIS A 231 -27.85 -13.90 23.33
N ASP A 232 -27.49 -14.11 24.59
CA ASP A 232 -26.11 -13.94 25.08
C ASP A 232 -25.11 -15.01 24.60
N GLN A 233 -25.58 -16.21 24.23
CA GLN A 233 -24.69 -17.29 23.76
C GLN A 233 -24.06 -16.99 22.40
N ASN A 234 -24.75 -16.29 21.50
CA ASN A 234 -24.22 -15.95 20.17
C ASN A 234 -23.07 -14.93 20.24
N ILE A 235 -23.16 -13.95 21.14
CA ILE A 235 -22.18 -12.86 21.27
C ILE A 235 -20.81 -13.39 21.74
N SER A 236 -20.80 -14.44 22.57
CA SER A 236 -19.56 -15.08 23.04
C SER A 236 -18.84 -15.85 21.92
N ILE A 237 -19.61 -16.59 21.10
CA ILE A 237 -19.09 -17.38 19.98
C ILE A 237 -18.46 -16.48 18.91
N GLU A 238 -19.12 -15.37 18.57
CA GLU A 238 -18.62 -14.43 17.56
C GLU A 238 -17.31 -13.75 17.98
N LYS A 239 -17.21 -13.31 19.25
CA LYS A 239 -15.96 -12.73 19.80
C LYS A 239 -14.79 -13.71 19.74
N SER A 240 -15.03 -14.99 20.08
CA SER A 240 -14.03 -16.06 19.98
C SER A 240 -13.55 -16.25 18.53
N ALA A 241 -14.47 -16.33 17.56
CA ALA A 241 -14.13 -16.49 16.15
C ALA A 241 -13.33 -15.31 15.57
N ILE A 242 -13.63 -14.07 16.01
CA ILE A 242 -12.87 -12.87 15.64
C ILE A 242 -11.46 -12.92 16.24
N GLN A 243 -11.32 -13.30 17.51
CA GLN A 243 -10.02 -13.43 18.17
C GLN A 243 -9.14 -14.49 17.46
N ASP A 244 -9.71 -15.64 17.14
CA ASP A 244 -9.06 -16.71 16.36
C ASP A 244 -8.56 -16.24 14.99
N ARG A 245 -9.40 -15.48 14.28
CA ARG A 245 -9.04 -14.86 12.99
C ARG A 245 -7.88 -13.88 13.16
N ASN A 246 -7.91 -13.04 14.18
CA ASN A 246 -6.87 -12.05 14.45
C ASN A 246 -5.53 -12.72 14.81
N MET A 247 -5.54 -13.78 15.63
CA MET A 247 -4.34 -14.56 15.94
C MET A 247 -3.74 -15.23 14.69
N ARG A 248 -4.57 -15.75 13.79
CA ARG A 248 -4.11 -16.33 12.50
C ARG A 248 -3.49 -15.25 11.60
N ILE A 249 -4.07 -14.05 11.54
CA ILE A 249 -3.50 -12.93 10.77
C ILE A 249 -2.15 -12.50 11.36
N ALA A 250 -2.08 -12.24 12.67
CA ALA A 250 -0.83 -11.84 13.34
C ALA A 250 0.30 -12.87 13.17
N ARG A 251 -0.04 -14.16 13.17
CA ARG A 251 0.91 -15.24 12.85
C ARG A 251 1.42 -15.12 11.41
N MET A 252 0.54 -14.96 10.42
CA MET A 252 0.94 -14.82 9.01
C MET A 252 1.79 -13.57 8.77
N GLU A 253 1.49 -12.45 9.43
CA GLU A 253 2.32 -11.23 9.38
C GLU A 253 3.75 -11.49 9.88
N LYS A 254 3.90 -12.17 11.02
CA LYS A 254 5.20 -12.52 11.60
C LYS A 254 6.01 -13.48 10.71
N GLU A 255 5.35 -14.49 10.14
CA GLU A 255 5.98 -15.42 9.20
C GLU A 255 6.41 -14.68 7.91
N PHE A 256 5.56 -13.81 7.36
CA PHE A 256 5.85 -13.02 6.16
C PHE A 256 7.03 -12.04 6.37
N LEU A 257 7.06 -11.35 7.51
CA LEU A 257 8.21 -10.52 7.92
C LEU A 257 9.51 -11.31 8.00
N PHE A 258 9.48 -12.50 8.60
CA PHE A 258 10.64 -13.37 8.70
C PHE A 258 11.18 -13.74 7.32
N PHE A 259 10.32 -14.15 6.38
CA PHE A 259 10.74 -14.47 5.00
C PHE A 259 11.31 -13.26 4.23
N LEU A 260 10.90 -12.03 4.58
CA LEU A 260 11.47 -10.78 4.05
C LEU A 260 12.80 -10.38 4.72
N ASN A 261 13.30 -11.13 5.72
CA ASN A 261 14.39 -10.73 6.62
C ASN A 261 14.10 -9.42 7.39
N TYR A 262 12.84 -9.18 7.76
CA TYR A 262 12.36 -7.98 8.45
C TYR A 262 12.56 -6.65 7.69
N ASP A 263 12.99 -6.70 6.43
CA ASP A 263 13.19 -5.54 5.59
C ASP A 263 11.95 -5.24 4.73
N LEU A 264 11.14 -4.28 5.18
CA LEU A 264 10.00 -3.76 4.43
C LEU A 264 10.39 -2.60 3.48
N SER A 265 11.67 -2.22 3.38
CA SER A 265 12.03 -1.08 2.54
C SER A 265 11.78 -1.33 1.06
N VAL A 266 11.45 -0.23 0.36
CA VAL A 266 11.29 -0.17 -1.09
C VAL A 266 12.23 0.92 -1.60
N GLN A 267 13.16 0.54 -2.47
CA GLN A 267 14.23 1.44 -2.94
C GLN A 267 13.68 2.67 -3.67
N ASP A 268 12.75 2.47 -4.59
CA ASP A 268 12.11 3.53 -5.36
C ASP A 268 10.63 3.19 -5.60
N PRO A 269 9.71 3.66 -4.74
CA PRO A 269 8.27 3.48 -4.94
C PRO A 269 7.73 4.33 -6.11
N SER A 270 8.41 5.42 -6.49
CA SER A 270 8.00 6.27 -7.62
C SER A 270 8.17 5.56 -8.97
N LEU A 271 9.17 4.68 -9.13
CA LEU A 271 9.28 3.81 -10.31
C LEU A 271 8.11 2.86 -10.48
N LEU A 272 7.48 2.40 -9.38
CA LEU A 272 6.30 1.53 -9.45
C LEU A 272 5.10 2.28 -10.03
N VAL A 273 4.88 3.50 -9.56
CA VAL A 273 3.81 4.41 -10.03
C VAL A 273 4.04 4.85 -11.48
N ARG A 274 5.28 5.23 -11.84
CA ARG A 274 5.62 5.56 -13.24
C ARG A 274 5.38 4.39 -14.17
N TRP A 275 5.74 3.17 -13.77
CA TRP A 275 5.44 1.99 -14.56
C TRP A 275 3.95 1.81 -14.80
N THR A 276 3.10 1.97 -13.77
CA THR A 276 1.65 1.85 -13.97
C THR A 276 1.10 2.87 -14.95
N HIS A 277 1.56 4.13 -14.92
CA HIS A 277 1.17 5.11 -15.93
C HIS A 277 1.62 4.69 -17.36
N THR A 278 2.88 4.27 -17.52
CA THR A 278 3.36 3.81 -18.85
C THR A 278 2.64 2.57 -19.37
N TYR A 279 2.16 1.69 -18.47
CA TYR A 279 1.39 0.49 -18.82
C TYR A 279 -0.01 0.84 -19.35
N GLU A 280 -0.63 1.93 -18.87
CA GLU A 280 -1.88 2.42 -19.43
C GLU A 280 -1.67 3.07 -20.80
N ASP A 281 -0.67 3.95 -20.91
CA ASP A 281 -0.48 4.77 -22.11
C ASP A 281 -0.02 3.93 -23.32
N SER A 282 0.79 2.89 -23.11
CA SER A 282 1.19 1.97 -24.19
C SER A 282 0.01 1.23 -24.83
N ASN A 283 -1.08 1.02 -24.09
CA ASN A 283 -2.25 0.27 -24.58
C ASN A 283 -3.27 1.15 -25.31
N LYS A 284 -3.40 2.44 -24.94
CA LYS A 284 -4.29 3.40 -25.63
C LYS A 284 -3.88 3.60 -27.10
N GLN A 285 -2.57 3.61 -27.36
CA GLN A 285 -2.03 3.71 -28.73
C GLN A 285 -2.40 2.50 -29.60
N THR A 286 -2.37 1.29 -29.02
CA THR A 286 -2.73 0.06 -29.74
C THR A 286 -4.21 0.00 -30.12
N GLU A 287 -5.10 0.48 -29.24
CA GLU A 287 -6.54 0.50 -29.52
C GLU A 287 -6.90 1.55 -30.57
N SER A 288 -6.28 2.74 -30.53
CA SER A 288 -6.47 3.78 -31.55
C SER A 288 -6.04 3.33 -32.94
N ALA A 289 -4.93 2.59 -33.06
CA ALA A 289 -4.37 2.16 -34.34
C ALA A 289 -5.22 1.09 -35.08
N TYR A 290 -6.15 0.43 -34.39
CA TYR A 290 -7.03 -0.56 -34.98
C TYR A 290 -8.37 0.03 -35.49
N SER A 291 -8.75 1.22 -35.01
CA SER A 291 -10.03 1.85 -35.35
C SER A 291 -10.05 2.54 -36.71
N ASP A 292 -8.90 2.94 -37.25
CA ASP A 292 -8.80 3.65 -38.54
C ASP A 292 -8.90 2.73 -39.77
N TYR A 293 -8.93 1.40 -39.59
CA TYR A 293 -8.86 0.42 -40.69
C TYR A 293 -10.21 -0.11 -41.19
N THR A 294 -11.35 0.34 -40.63
CA THR A 294 -12.69 -0.18 -40.95
C THR A 294 -13.65 0.86 -41.55
N SER A 295 -13.14 1.98 -42.08
CA SER A 295 -13.95 3.12 -42.56
C SER A 295 -13.93 3.32 -44.09
N ALA A 296 -13.56 2.30 -44.86
CA ALA A 296 -13.61 2.35 -46.33
C ALA A 296 -14.09 1.01 -46.89
N ASP A 297 -14.97 1.09 -47.89
CA ASP A 297 -15.58 0.00 -48.69
C ASP A 297 -16.97 -0.49 -48.24
N GLU A 298 -17.94 0.44 -48.16
CA GLU A 298 -19.36 0.11 -48.46
C GLU A 298 -19.59 0.54 -49.92
N GLY A 299 -19.62 -0.46 -50.81
CA GLY A 299 -19.93 -0.28 -52.23
C GLY A 299 -21.42 -0.06 -52.44
N ASP A 300 -21.76 0.99 -53.19
CA ASP A 300 -23.11 1.42 -53.50
C ASP A 300 -23.57 0.76 -54.81
N ASP A 301 -24.06 -0.47 -54.71
CA ASP A 301 -24.59 -1.25 -55.85
C ASP A 301 -26.11 -1.00 -56.00
N GLU A 302 -26.48 0.11 -56.66
CA GLU A 302 -27.85 0.36 -57.10
C GLU A 302 -28.32 -0.74 -58.08
N MET A 303 -29.49 -1.32 -57.81
CA MET A 303 -30.19 -2.24 -58.72
C MET A 303 -31.55 -1.63 -59.07
N ASP A 304 -31.63 -1.04 -60.27
CA ASP A 304 -32.89 -0.63 -60.89
C ASP A 304 -33.62 -1.87 -61.44
N ASP A 305 -34.81 -2.16 -60.92
CA ASP A 305 -35.77 -3.09 -61.53
C ASP A 305 -36.91 -2.29 -62.19
N GLU A 306 -37.12 -2.49 -63.49
CA GLU A 306 -38.21 -1.89 -64.28
C GLU A 306 -39.53 -2.68 -64.14
N ASP A 307 -40.67 -1.97 -64.01
CA ASP A 307 -42.04 -2.43 -64.33
C ASP A 307 -42.98 -1.22 -64.58
#